data_AF-A0A242CV74-F1
#
_entry.id   AF-A0A242CV74-F1
#
_cell.length_a   1.000
_cell.length_b   1.000
_cell.length_c   1.000
_cell.angle_alpha   90.00
_cell.angle_beta   90.00
_cell.angle_gamma   90.00
#
_symmetry.space_group_name_H-M   'P 1'
#
loop_
_entity.id
_entity.type
_entity.pdbx_description
1 polymer ?
#
loop_
_entity_poly.entity_id
_entity_poly.type
_entity_poly.pdbx_seq_one_letter_code
_entity_poly.pdbx_strand_id
1 'polypeptide(L)'
;MENLYVTSEITLNKTAEKRSSPIPTNTEFFSYDQRVAKKTINFQFKGEPLDLSEANVILGFDFVTAGQSVIFESDDGSIKIEDPTAGKVNVMLPNDIYAYSGSVIIYIFVEFSNGQSLDYPAFSTEFQESWLDQDLEEMAQFYVKRFEDLRNLVLEHASGIDQDLTEFEERIDQIESDLAAFDIDALAKEIEEEIRATVEGRLSDIEQRLKDADFVTEESVDQTLEKFMFGEPLVREPLLDFTGKIRGSFVENLHRAGGVLSTSLPSNAAAGTEITQAQYNRIAMNDEFGTSISATSSNGRMHVTFTWDILGDLKRRFPELFTLFSPKTISEELQIVQYFVKDIQFTAYAHINSTTSYPIIGYRRMPENTGFGWQEMASHESTFNDKLTFPLELITNTAIPAQVGKAACLLRGPERQSTGQNAIQIKYAQVEYTVKFSMLDFYRPNAIGEWGVIFPNAYRIGDTVITGTYDRNVRSARLVVNGRVAVGAGGDFRDDRTFEYWVRDVGLKSSDSAFLIAYDRHPDENGAIRLDHKRVPILTTMQSPFDQQAFNDLARRVQDLEKRG
;
A
#
# COMPACT_ATOMS: atom_id res chain seq x y z
N MET A 1 3.99 74.87 -35.12
CA MET A 1 5.30 75.40 -35.55
C MET A 1 5.94 74.30 -36.36
N GLU A 2 6.19 74.52 -37.64
CA GLU A 2 6.93 73.58 -38.48
C GLU A 2 8.37 73.47 -37.95
N ASN A 3 8.87 72.25 -37.77
CA ASN A 3 10.25 72.05 -37.37
C ASN A 3 11.17 72.52 -38.51
N LEU A 4 11.86 73.64 -38.29
CA LEU A 4 12.94 74.13 -39.15
C LEU A 4 14.14 73.20 -38.99
N TYR A 5 14.26 72.20 -39.86
CA TYR A 5 15.47 71.39 -39.98
C TYR A 5 16.34 71.98 -41.09
N VAL A 6 17.64 72.11 -40.83
CA VAL A 6 18.63 72.28 -41.90
C VAL A 6 18.88 70.89 -42.47
N THR A 7 18.03 70.46 -43.42
CA THR A 7 18.16 69.15 -44.08
C THR A 7 19.07 69.25 -45.29
N SER A 8 20.14 68.46 -45.30
CA SER A 8 20.90 68.18 -46.52
C SER A 8 20.80 66.69 -46.86
N GLU A 9 20.62 66.40 -48.14
CA GLU A 9 20.44 65.05 -48.66
C GLU A 9 21.64 64.68 -49.52
N ILE A 10 22.14 63.45 -49.35
CA ILE A 10 23.22 62.90 -50.17
C ILE A 10 22.86 61.48 -50.60
N THR A 11 23.13 61.17 -51.87
CA THR A 11 22.99 59.81 -52.41
C THR A 11 24.37 59.23 -52.63
N LEU A 12 24.65 58.11 -51.97
CA LEU A 12 25.89 57.37 -52.09
C LEU A 12 25.62 56.12 -52.92
N ASN A 13 26.21 56.05 -54.11
CA ASN A 13 26.07 54.89 -54.99
C ASN A 13 27.40 54.14 -55.10
N LYS A 14 27.38 52.86 -54.73
CA LYS A 14 28.54 51.98 -54.86
C LYS A 14 28.53 51.31 -56.23
N THR A 15 29.48 51.67 -57.09
CA THR A 15 29.76 50.99 -58.36
C THR A 15 31.05 50.15 -58.25
N ALA A 16 31.21 49.12 -59.09
CA ALA A 16 32.34 48.20 -59.04
C ALA A 16 33.69 48.82 -59.45
N GLU A 17 33.73 50.08 -59.88
CA GLU A 17 34.91 50.73 -60.45
C GLU A 17 35.29 52.01 -59.67
N LYS A 18 36.39 51.89 -58.90
CA LYS A 18 37.19 52.94 -58.20
C LYS A 18 36.55 53.73 -57.02
N ARG A 19 37.37 53.88 -55.98
CA ARG A 19 37.25 54.93 -54.94
C ARG A 19 37.58 56.28 -55.59
N SER A 20 36.60 57.15 -55.81
CA SER A 20 36.89 58.58 -55.96
C SER A 20 37.09 59.18 -54.57
N SER A 21 38.12 60.02 -54.42
CA SER A 21 38.45 60.82 -53.22
C SER A 21 37.22 61.44 -52.55
N PRO A 22 37.31 61.84 -51.25
CA PRO A 22 36.15 62.23 -50.47
C PRO A 22 35.23 63.16 -51.24
N ILE A 23 33.96 62.78 -51.35
CA ILE A 23 32.97 63.58 -52.08
C ILE A 23 32.74 64.85 -51.25
N PRO A 24 33.07 66.06 -51.75
CA PRO A 24 32.80 67.29 -51.01
C PRO A 24 31.28 67.49 -50.98
N THR A 25 30.69 67.60 -49.80
CA THR A 25 29.22 67.69 -49.68
C THR A 25 28.68 69.11 -49.76
N ASN A 26 29.55 70.14 -49.85
CA ASN A 26 29.22 71.57 -49.79
C ASN A 26 28.21 71.92 -48.66
N THR A 27 28.20 71.10 -47.61
CA THR A 27 27.34 71.28 -46.45
C THR A 27 28.21 71.84 -45.33
N GLU A 28 27.82 73.00 -44.81
CA GLU A 28 28.43 73.65 -43.65
C GLU A 28 27.49 73.45 -42.44
N PHE A 29 28.05 73.02 -41.31
CA PHE A 29 27.33 72.92 -40.04
C PHE A 29 27.89 73.95 -39.06
N PHE A 30 27.03 74.66 -38.34
CA PHE A 30 27.46 75.64 -37.33
C PHE A 30 27.33 75.06 -35.92
N SER A 31 28.22 75.47 -35.00
CA SER A 31 28.21 75.02 -33.59
C SER A 31 26.86 75.24 -32.86
N TYR A 32 26.01 76.15 -33.37
CA TYR A 32 24.71 76.49 -32.81
C TYR A 32 23.52 75.68 -33.39
N ASP A 33 23.74 74.79 -34.38
CA ASP A 33 22.70 73.95 -35.02
C ASP A 33 22.24 72.76 -34.14
N GLN A 34 22.22 72.95 -32.81
CA GLN A 34 21.87 71.94 -31.84
C GLN A 34 20.43 71.46 -32.06
N ARG A 35 20.28 70.14 -32.31
CA ARG A 35 19.01 69.44 -32.56
C ARG A 35 18.23 69.81 -33.83
N VAL A 36 18.83 70.57 -34.76
CA VAL A 36 18.15 70.99 -36.02
C VAL A 36 18.87 70.55 -37.31
N ALA A 37 20.12 70.09 -37.22
CA ALA A 37 20.86 69.54 -38.36
C ALA A 37 20.59 68.04 -38.54
N LYS A 38 19.91 67.69 -39.65
CA LYS A 38 19.53 66.32 -40.02
C LYS A 38 20.15 66.00 -41.37
N LYS A 39 20.97 64.95 -41.45
CA LYS A 39 21.52 64.46 -42.73
C LYS A 39 20.75 63.25 -43.20
N THR A 40 20.20 63.34 -44.40
CA THR A 40 19.57 62.21 -45.09
C THR A 40 20.59 61.58 -46.03
N ILE A 41 20.86 60.28 -45.85
CA ILE A 41 21.78 59.51 -46.69
C ILE A 41 20.98 58.42 -47.39
N ASN A 42 21.01 58.42 -48.72
CA ASN A 42 20.41 57.38 -49.56
C ASN A 42 21.50 56.44 -50.07
N PHE A 43 21.41 55.16 -49.73
CA PHE A 43 22.35 54.12 -50.11
C PHE A 43 21.89 53.41 -51.39
N GLN A 44 22.75 53.34 -52.39
CA GLN A 44 22.52 52.62 -53.64
C GLN A 44 23.67 51.66 -53.95
N PHE A 45 23.36 50.53 -54.59
CA PHE A 45 24.33 49.60 -55.13
C PHE A 45 24.06 49.38 -56.62
N LYS A 46 25.05 49.70 -57.46
CA LYS A 46 24.94 49.65 -58.94
C LYS A 46 23.75 50.45 -59.50
N GLY A 47 23.39 51.56 -58.85
CA GLY A 47 22.31 52.46 -59.29
C GLY A 47 20.93 52.13 -58.74
N GLU A 48 20.75 50.99 -58.07
CA GLU A 48 19.49 50.61 -57.42
C GLU A 48 19.55 50.89 -55.90
N PRO A 49 18.43 51.23 -55.24
CA PRO A 49 18.37 51.36 -53.78
C PRO A 49 18.88 50.11 -53.06
N LEU A 50 19.69 50.29 -52.02
CA LEU A 50 20.20 49.20 -51.19
C LEU A 50 19.23 48.92 -50.04
N ASP A 51 18.76 47.68 -49.90
CA ASP A 51 17.93 47.28 -48.76
C ASP A 51 18.79 47.17 -47.48
N LEU A 52 18.39 47.89 -46.44
CA LEU A 52 19.07 47.98 -45.14
C LEU A 52 18.32 47.25 -44.01
N SER A 53 17.30 46.45 -44.32
CA SER A 53 16.44 45.80 -43.31
C SER A 53 17.18 44.87 -42.35
N GLU A 54 18.31 44.30 -42.78
CA GLU A 54 19.19 43.45 -41.96
C GLU A 54 20.63 43.95 -41.96
N ALA A 55 20.82 45.27 -41.94
CA ALA A 55 22.13 45.89 -42.00
C ALA A 55 22.41 46.79 -40.79
N ASN A 56 23.61 46.70 -40.23
CA ASN A 56 24.18 47.71 -39.34
C ASN A 56 24.90 48.78 -40.19
N VAL A 57 24.46 50.03 -40.08
CA VAL A 57 25.08 51.17 -40.75
C VAL A 57 26.03 51.86 -39.78
N ILE A 58 27.29 51.98 -40.17
CA ILE A 58 28.37 52.52 -39.32
C ILE A 58 28.93 53.78 -39.98
N LEU A 59 28.98 54.86 -39.20
CA LEU A 59 29.55 56.14 -39.62
C LEU A 59 30.72 56.51 -38.70
N GLY A 60 31.92 56.53 -39.28
CA GLY A 60 33.14 56.98 -38.60
C GLY A 60 33.44 58.43 -38.93
N PHE A 61 33.40 59.31 -37.93
CA PHE A 61 33.74 60.72 -38.04
C PHE A 61 35.20 60.91 -37.66
N ASP A 62 36.02 61.46 -38.56
CA ASP A 62 37.40 61.81 -38.31
C ASP A 62 37.58 63.33 -38.33
N PHE A 63 37.85 63.91 -37.16
CA PHE A 63 38.07 65.34 -36.97
C PHE A 63 39.55 65.66 -37.23
N VAL A 64 39.86 65.96 -38.49
CA VAL A 64 41.25 66.06 -38.99
C VAL A 64 42.09 67.05 -38.18
N THR A 65 41.51 68.19 -37.79
CA THR A 65 42.21 69.24 -37.04
C THR A 65 42.39 68.88 -35.56
N ALA A 66 41.45 68.12 -34.97
CA ALA A 66 41.46 67.75 -33.55
C ALA A 66 42.21 66.44 -33.28
N GLY A 67 42.49 65.63 -34.31
CA GLY A 67 43.15 64.33 -34.18
C GLY A 67 42.32 63.30 -33.40
N GLN A 68 40.99 63.45 -33.43
CA GLN A 68 40.05 62.56 -32.74
C GLN A 68 39.07 61.95 -33.73
N SER A 69 38.57 60.76 -33.42
CA SER A 69 37.58 60.08 -34.23
C SER A 69 36.48 59.49 -33.34
N VAL A 70 35.24 59.50 -33.84
CA VAL A 70 34.05 58.96 -33.15
C VAL A 70 33.29 58.06 -34.12
N ILE A 71 32.70 56.99 -33.62
CA ILE A 71 31.92 56.03 -34.40
C ILE A 71 30.47 56.05 -33.92
N PHE A 72 29.54 56.00 -34.86
CA PHE A 72 28.12 55.81 -34.60
C PHE A 72 27.61 54.63 -35.39
N GLU A 73 26.73 53.84 -34.78
CA GLU A 73 26.16 52.65 -35.37
C GLU A 73 24.63 52.72 -35.34
N SER A 74 23.95 51.93 -36.17
CA SER A 74 22.51 51.77 -36.02
C SER A 74 22.14 50.85 -34.86
N ASP A 75 23.02 49.90 -34.53
CA ASP A 75 22.79 48.91 -33.47
C ASP A 75 22.80 49.51 -32.05
N ASP A 76 23.58 50.57 -31.82
CA ASP A 76 23.59 51.31 -30.54
C ASP A 76 22.47 52.36 -30.44
N GLY A 77 21.66 52.51 -31.49
CA GLY A 77 20.56 53.46 -31.59
C GLY A 77 20.96 54.88 -31.97
N SER A 78 22.23 55.16 -32.24
CA SER A 78 22.73 56.49 -32.65
C SER A 78 22.31 56.87 -34.06
N ILE A 79 22.08 55.88 -34.94
CA ILE A 79 21.63 56.08 -36.33
C ILE A 79 20.22 55.51 -36.51
N LYS A 80 19.30 56.31 -37.08
CA LYS A 80 17.94 55.87 -37.35
C LYS A 80 17.73 55.57 -38.84
N ILE A 81 17.46 54.30 -39.16
CA ILE A 81 17.02 53.87 -40.49
C ILE A 81 15.52 54.18 -40.62
N GLU A 82 15.12 55.00 -41.59
CA GLU A 82 13.72 55.45 -41.73
C GLU A 82 12.95 54.66 -42.79
N ASP A 83 13.58 54.36 -43.93
CA ASP A 83 13.02 53.49 -44.97
C ASP A 83 14.09 52.48 -45.37
N PRO A 84 14.14 51.31 -44.68
CA PRO A 84 15.14 50.29 -44.93
C PRO A 84 15.14 49.80 -46.38
N THR A 85 13.96 49.61 -46.97
CA THR A 85 13.82 49.07 -48.33
C THR A 85 14.21 50.06 -49.44
N ALA A 86 14.09 51.36 -49.17
CA ALA A 86 14.57 52.41 -50.08
C ALA A 86 16.03 52.84 -49.80
N GLY A 87 16.71 52.20 -48.85
CA GLY A 87 18.09 52.53 -48.47
C GLY A 87 18.25 53.90 -47.84
N LYS A 88 17.23 54.39 -47.13
CA LYS A 88 17.20 55.77 -46.61
C LYS A 88 17.46 55.81 -45.10
N VAL A 89 18.55 56.46 -44.74
CA VAL A 89 19.01 56.62 -43.36
C VAL A 89 18.97 58.09 -42.97
N ASN A 90 18.53 58.35 -41.75
CA ASN A 90 18.56 59.67 -41.17
C ASN A 90 19.47 59.72 -39.97
N VAL A 91 20.52 60.54 -40.11
CA VAL A 91 21.54 60.73 -39.10
C VAL A 91 21.23 62.04 -38.40
N MET A 92 20.92 61.94 -37.13
CA MET A 92 20.88 63.08 -36.24
C MET A 92 22.24 63.17 -35.57
N LEU A 93 22.98 64.23 -35.88
CA LEU A 93 24.32 64.44 -35.33
C LEU A 93 24.20 64.71 -33.82
N PRO A 94 24.88 63.94 -32.94
CA PRO A 94 24.83 64.15 -31.50
C PRO A 94 25.39 65.52 -31.10
N ASN A 95 24.90 66.08 -29.98
CA ASN A 95 25.34 67.41 -29.55
C ASN A 95 26.85 67.49 -29.24
N ASP A 96 27.46 66.37 -28.84
CA ASP A 96 28.86 66.31 -28.40
C ASP A 96 29.87 66.51 -29.54
N ILE A 97 29.45 66.29 -30.80
CA ILE A 97 30.33 66.45 -31.98
C ILE A 97 30.38 67.89 -32.52
N TYR A 98 29.49 68.78 -32.07
CA TYR A 98 29.54 70.21 -32.41
C TYR A 98 30.59 70.99 -31.61
N ALA A 99 31.24 70.36 -30.64
CA ALA A 99 32.36 70.93 -29.90
C ALA A 99 33.66 71.00 -30.73
N TYR A 100 33.68 70.38 -31.93
CA TYR A 100 34.85 70.36 -32.81
C TYR A 100 34.62 71.28 -34.01
N SER A 101 35.63 72.08 -34.35
CA SER A 101 35.63 72.97 -35.50
C SER A 101 36.71 72.56 -36.51
N GLY A 102 36.42 72.78 -37.80
CA GLY A 102 37.32 72.44 -38.92
C GLY A 102 36.79 71.32 -39.83
N SER A 103 37.68 70.80 -40.68
CA SER A 103 37.35 69.79 -41.68
C SER A 103 37.13 68.41 -41.05
N VAL A 104 36.01 67.77 -41.42
CA VAL A 104 35.63 66.43 -40.96
C VAL A 104 35.52 65.50 -42.15
N ILE A 105 36.14 64.32 -42.04
CA ILE A 105 36.03 63.24 -43.02
C ILE A 105 35.13 62.16 -42.42
N ILE A 106 34.10 61.75 -43.16
CA ILE A 106 33.13 60.76 -42.70
C ILE A 106 33.29 59.50 -43.55
N TYR A 107 33.66 58.41 -42.87
CA TYR A 107 33.78 57.06 -43.42
C TYR A 107 32.50 56.27 -43.17
N ILE A 108 32.12 55.44 -44.14
CA ILE A 108 30.79 54.83 -44.16
C ILE A 108 30.90 53.35 -44.50
N PHE A 109 30.40 52.53 -43.59
CA PHE A 109 30.38 51.09 -43.73
C PHE A 109 28.95 50.58 -43.50
N VAL A 110 28.60 49.53 -44.23
CA VAL A 110 27.33 48.81 -44.07
C VAL A 110 27.68 47.35 -43.87
N GLU A 111 27.30 46.78 -42.73
CA GLU A 111 27.52 45.38 -42.39
C GLU A 111 26.19 44.64 -42.37
N PHE A 112 26.10 43.50 -43.04
CA PHE A 112 24.88 42.70 -43.11
C PHE A 112 24.93 41.55 -42.10
N SER A 113 23.76 41.16 -41.59
CA SER A 113 23.55 40.00 -40.70
C SER A 113 24.21 38.71 -41.20
N ASN A 114 24.34 38.56 -42.53
CA ASN A 114 24.95 37.41 -43.19
C ASN A 114 26.51 37.44 -43.22
N GLY A 115 27.13 38.42 -42.56
CA GLY A 115 28.58 38.60 -42.47
C GLY A 115 29.23 39.29 -43.67
N GLN A 116 28.46 39.75 -44.66
CA GLN A 116 28.97 40.58 -45.75
C GLN A 116 29.08 42.04 -45.31
N SER A 117 30.02 42.80 -45.88
CA SER A 117 30.11 44.25 -45.64
C SER A 117 30.38 45.03 -46.92
N LEU A 118 29.90 46.27 -46.95
CA LEU A 118 30.08 47.23 -48.03
C LEU A 118 30.69 48.52 -47.49
N ASP A 119 31.86 48.86 -48.01
CA ASP A 119 32.55 50.14 -47.75
C ASP A 119 32.13 51.16 -48.81
N TYR A 120 31.50 52.26 -48.38
CA TYR A 120 31.03 53.34 -49.23
C TYR A 120 32.08 54.45 -49.37
N PRO A 121 32.03 55.26 -50.44
CA PRO A 121 32.93 56.41 -50.56
C PRO A 121 32.78 57.35 -49.36
N ALA A 122 33.92 57.71 -48.75
CA ALA A 122 33.94 58.73 -47.72
C ALA A 122 33.49 60.09 -48.30
N PHE A 123 32.95 60.94 -47.45
CA PHE A 123 32.62 62.32 -47.82
C PHE A 123 33.15 63.30 -46.78
N SER A 124 33.37 64.55 -47.18
CA SER A 124 33.88 65.59 -46.29
C SER A 124 32.89 66.74 -46.13
N THR A 125 32.93 67.36 -44.95
CA THR A 125 32.12 68.52 -44.54
C THR A 125 32.95 69.41 -43.61
N GLU A 126 32.55 70.66 -43.44
CA GLU A 126 33.19 71.60 -42.51
C GLU A 126 32.23 71.98 -41.38
N PHE A 127 32.77 71.95 -40.17
CA PHE A 127 32.12 72.48 -38.98
C PHE A 127 32.71 73.86 -38.70
N GLN A 128 31.88 74.90 -38.73
CA GLN A 128 32.29 76.27 -38.46
C GLN A 128 31.84 76.72 -37.06
N GLU A 129 32.72 77.42 -36.36
CA GLU A 129 32.37 78.13 -35.13
C GLU A 129 31.43 79.30 -35.47
N SER A 130 30.30 79.38 -34.77
CA SER A 130 29.42 80.54 -34.85
C SER A 130 30.12 81.78 -34.26
N TRP A 131 29.81 82.97 -34.77
CA TRP A 131 30.39 84.24 -34.27
C TRP A 131 30.17 84.50 -32.76
N LEU A 132 29.25 83.75 -32.13
CA LEU A 132 28.95 83.81 -30.70
C LEU A 132 29.98 83.10 -29.80
N ASP A 133 30.95 82.35 -30.34
CA ASP A 133 31.96 81.59 -29.57
C ASP A 133 33.27 82.37 -29.28
N GLN A 134 33.33 83.68 -29.58
CA GLN A 134 34.54 84.49 -29.37
C GLN A 134 34.72 85.10 -27.96
N ASP A 135 33.77 84.95 -27.03
CA ASP A 135 33.93 85.47 -25.65
C ASP A 135 33.97 84.35 -24.59
N LEU A 136 35.19 84.11 -24.10
CA LEU A 136 35.59 83.18 -23.05
C LEU A 136 35.09 83.62 -21.67
N GLU A 137 33.90 83.19 -21.23
CA GLU A 137 33.57 83.19 -19.79
C GLU A 137 32.56 82.12 -19.31
N GLU A 138 31.75 81.50 -20.18
CA GLU A 138 30.71 80.53 -19.74
C GLU A 138 31.10 79.03 -19.73
N MET A 139 32.22 78.63 -20.36
CA MET A 139 32.64 77.21 -20.42
C MET A 139 33.31 76.66 -19.14
N ALA A 140 33.81 77.54 -18.26
CA ALA A 140 34.39 77.12 -16.98
C ALA A 140 33.36 76.43 -16.07
N GLN A 141 32.07 76.82 -16.16
CA GLN A 141 31.02 76.23 -15.35
C GLN A 141 30.63 74.82 -15.83
N PHE A 142 30.68 74.55 -17.14
CA PHE A 142 30.30 73.25 -17.69
C PHE A 142 31.35 72.15 -17.41
N TYR A 143 32.65 72.50 -17.46
CA TYR A 143 33.74 71.58 -17.10
C TYR A 143 33.75 71.25 -15.60
N VAL A 144 33.51 72.26 -14.75
CA VAL A 144 33.39 72.06 -13.29
C VAL A 144 32.17 71.20 -12.97
N LYS A 145 31.01 71.48 -13.59
CA LYS A 145 29.80 70.68 -13.35
C LYS A 145 29.98 69.20 -13.71
N ARG A 146 30.65 68.87 -14.81
CA ARG A 146 30.92 67.47 -15.19
C ARG A 146 31.85 66.75 -14.20
N PHE A 147 32.85 67.45 -13.67
CA PHE A 147 33.73 66.89 -12.64
C PHE A 147 32.98 66.67 -11.31
N GLU A 148 32.12 67.61 -10.95
CA GLU A 148 31.23 67.50 -9.78
C GLU A 148 30.24 66.33 -9.93
N ASP A 149 29.64 66.16 -11.11
CA ASP A 149 28.71 65.05 -11.40
C ASP A 149 29.44 63.68 -11.35
N LEU A 150 30.66 63.58 -11.92
CA LEU A 150 31.47 62.35 -11.83
C LEU A 150 31.90 62.05 -10.39
N ARG A 151 32.29 63.08 -9.62
CA ARG A 151 32.63 62.93 -8.21
C ARG A 151 31.42 62.43 -7.42
N ASN A 152 30.24 62.99 -7.67
CA ASN A 152 29.01 62.58 -6.99
C ASN A 152 28.65 61.13 -7.33
N LEU A 153 28.79 60.72 -8.60
CA LEU A 153 28.57 59.33 -9.01
C LEU A 153 29.53 58.36 -8.31
N VAL A 154 30.83 58.68 -8.26
CA VAL A 154 31.82 57.85 -7.56
C VAL A 154 31.53 57.76 -6.06
N LEU A 155 31.11 58.86 -5.43
CA LEU A 155 30.72 58.88 -4.02
C LEU A 155 29.47 58.06 -3.74
N GLU A 156 28.47 58.11 -4.64
CA GLU A 156 27.26 57.30 -4.55
C GLU A 156 27.58 55.80 -4.66
N HIS A 157 28.40 55.40 -5.64
CA HIS A 157 28.83 54.01 -5.78
C HIS A 157 29.68 53.53 -4.60
N ALA A 158 30.59 54.36 -4.09
CA ALA A 158 31.38 54.02 -2.91
C ALA A 158 30.50 53.84 -1.66
N SER A 159 29.48 54.69 -1.50
CA SER A 159 28.50 54.56 -0.41
C SER A 159 27.65 53.29 -0.53
N GLY A 160 27.27 52.88 -1.74
CA GLY A 160 26.54 51.64 -1.97
C GLY A 160 27.37 50.40 -1.61
N ILE A 161 28.66 50.39 -1.96
CA ILE A 161 29.57 49.29 -1.61
C ILE A 161 29.76 49.18 -0.09
N ASP A 162 29.88 50.32 0.61
CA ASP A 162 30.02 50.35 2.07
C ASP A 162 28.78 49.79 2.78
N GLN A 163 27.59 50.10 2.25
CA GLN A 163 26.32 49.56 2.74
C GLN A 163 26.24 48.04 2.52
N ASP A 164 26.58 47.55 1.32
CA ASP A 164 26.56 46.12 1.00
C ASP A 164 27.54 45.33 1.89
N LEU A 165 28.73 45.88 2.15
CA LEU A 165 29.73 45.26 3.04
C LEU A 165 29.23 45.18 4.48
N THR A 166 28.56 46.23 4.97
CA THR A 166 27.94 46.23 6.31
C THR A 166 26.87 45.15 6.41
N GLU A 167 26.01 44.99 5.40
CA GLU A 167 24.99 43.95 5.37
C GLU A 167 25.61 42.54 5.33
N PHE A 168 26.73 42.36 4.63
CA PHE A 168 27.47 41.10 4.64
C PHE A 168 28.05 40.77 6.02
N GLU A 169 28.61 41.75 6.72
CA GLU A 169 29.12 41.57 8.09
C GLU A 169 28.00 41.15 9.05
N GLU A 170 26.84 41.83 9.02
CA GLU A 170 25.68 41.47 9.84
C GLU A 170 25.18 40.04 9.56
N ARG A 171 25.20 39.60 8.29
CA ARG A 171 24.82 38.23 7.93
C ARG A 171 25.81 37.18 8.42
N ILE A 172 27.11 37.50 8.43
CA ILE A 172 28.14 36.61 8.97
C ILE A 172 27.96 36.46 10.49
N ASP A 173 27.74 37.57 11.20
CA ASP A 173 27.50 37.56 12.65
C ASP A 173 26.26 36.71 13.00
N GLN A 174 25.20 36.79 12.21
CA GLN A 174 24.02 35.97 12.40
C GLN A 174 24.32 34.47 12.21
N ILE A 175 25.08 34.10 11.19
CA ILE A 175 25.48 32.71 10.95
C ILE A 175 26.36 32.19 12.09
N GLU A 176 27.28 33.00 12.59
CA GLU A 176 28.13 32.63 13.74
C GLU A 176 27.29 32.44 15.01
N SER A 177 26.32 33.31 15.26
CA SER A 177 25.37 33.16 16.37
C SER A 177 24.53 31.88 16.24
N ASP A 178 24.01 31.58 15.05
CA ASP A 178 23.20 30.40 14.79
C ASP A 178 24.02 29.11 14.97
N LEU A 179 25.28 29.11 14.53
CA LEU A 179 26.22 28.00 14.75
C LEU A 179 26.57 27.82 16.23
N ALA A 180 26.76 28.91 16.98
CA ALA A 180 27.03 28.85 18.41
C ALA A 180 25.82 28.36 19.23
N ALA A 181 24.60 28.63 18.76
CA ALA A 181 23.36 28.15 19.36
C ALA A 181 23.02 26.69 18.98
N PHE A 182 23.72 26.10 18.00
CA PHE A 182 23.46 24.74 17.54
C PHE A 182 24.00 23.71 18.55
N ASP A 183 23.10 23.18 19.37
CA ASP A 183 23.43 22.20 20.40
C ASP A 183 23.40 20.77 19.84
N ILE A 184 24.58 20.28 19.45
CA ILE A 184 24.80 18.93 18.94
C ILE A 184 24.47 17.88 20.02
N ASP A 185 24.71 18.18 21.29
CA ASP A 185 24.48 17.24 22.40
C ASP A 185 22.98 17.06 22.65
N ALA A 186 22.19 18.15 22.55
CA ALA A 186 20.73 18.07 22.60
C ALA A 186 20.16 17.23 21.45
N LEU A 187 20.64 17.44 20.22
CA LEU A 187 20.22 16.66 19.06
C LEU A 187 20.59 15.17 19.21
N ALA A 188 21.81 14.89 19.68
CA ALA A 188 22.27 13.52 19.93
C ALA A 188 21.40 12.82 20.98
N LYS A 189 21.00 13.55 22.03
CA LYS A 189 20.11 13.04 23.08
C LYS A 189 18.70 12.76 22.57
N GLU A 190 18.15 13.63 21.73
CA GLU A 190 16.84 13.42 21.10
C GLU A 190 16.83 12.15 20.23
N ILE A 191 17.88 11.96 19.41
CA ILE A 191 18.07 10.74 18.61
C ILE A 191 18.22 9.50 19.51
N GLU A 192 18.97 9.59 20.61
CA GLU A 192 19.14 8.48 21.53
C GLU A 192 17.82 8.09 22.22
N GLU A 193 17.02 9.08 22.62
CA GLU A 193 15.68 8.86 23.21
C GLU A 193 14.72 8.21 22.20
N GLU A 194 14.73 8.64 20.94
CA GLU A 194 13.91 8.04 19.86
C GLU A 194 14.31 6.58 19.56
N ILE A 195 15.61 6.30 19.47
CA ILE A 195 16.13 4.94 19.29
C ILE A 195 15.74 4.06 20.47
N ARG A 196 15.90 4.56 21.70
CA ARG A 196 15.54 3.83 22.93
C ARG A 196 14.06 3.49 22.95
N ALA A 197 13.18 4.46 22.69
CA ALA A 197 11.73 4.23 22.64
C ALA A 197 11.36 3.16 21.60
N THR A 198 11.97 3.21 20.42
CA THR A 198 11.74 2.23 19.35
C THR A 198 12.20 0.83 19.75
N VAL A 199 13.39 0.70 20.35
CA VAL A 199 13.96 -0.57 20.78
C VAL A 199 13.16 -1.19 21.93
N GLU A 200 12.78 -0.40 22.93
CA GLU A 200 11.96 -0.84 24.07
C GLU A 200 10.57 -1.28 23.62
N GLY A 201 9.94 -0.57 22.68
CA GLY A 201 8.67 -0.98 22.08
C GLY A 201 8.77 -2.34 21.38
N ARG A 202 9.84 -2.57 20.60
CA ARG A 202 10.08 -3.87 19.94
C ARG A 202 10.38 -4.99 20.93
N LEU A 203 11.12 -4.71 22.00
CA LEU A 203 11.38 -5.67 23.07
C LEU A 203 10.09 -6.09 23.77
N SER A 204 9.22 -5.13 24.09
CA SER A 204 7.90 -5.42 24.67
C SER A 204 7.03 -6.28 23.75
N ASP A 205 7.02 -6.01 22.44
CA ASP A 205 6.30 -6.84 21.45
C ASP A 205 6.86 -8.27 21.41
N ILE A 206 8.19 -8.42 21.41
CA ILE A 206 8.84 -9.73 21.42
C ILE A 206 8.51 -10.48 22.71
N GLU A 207 8.59 -9.84 23.88
CA GLU A 207 8.24 -10.46 25.16
C GLU A 207 6.77 -10.90 25.21
N GLN A 208 5.86 -10.10 24.66
CA GLN A 208 4.45 -10.46 24.56
C GLN A 208 4.27 -11.68 23.64
N ARG A 209 4.91 -11.67 22.47
CA ARG A 209 4.89 -12.80 21.53
C ARG A 209 5.51 -14.06 22.09
N LEU A 210 6.50 -13.96 22.97
CA LEU A 210 7.08 -15.11 23.69
C LEU A 210 6.12 -15.62 24.77
N LYS A 211 5.42 -14.76 25.51
CA LYS A 211 4.39 -15.20 26.47
C LYS A 211 3.20 -15.88 25.79
N ASP A 212 2.83 -15.38 24.61
CA ASP A 212 1.74 -15.94 23.81
C ASP A 212 2.18 -17.19 23.01
N ALA A 213 3.50 -17.44 22.92
CA ALA A 213 4.01 -18.66 22.32
C ALA A 213 3.82 -19.84 23.29
N ASP A 214 3.05 -20.82 22.85
CA ASP A 214 2.84 -22.09 23.56
C ASP A 214 4.12 -22.94 23.52
N PHE A 215 5.01 -22.71 24.49
CA PHE A 215 6.26 -23.46 24.60
C PHE A 215 5.99 -24.87 25.09
N VAL A 216 6.31 -25.84 24.23
CA VAL A 216 6.24 -27.27 24.53
C VAL A 216 7.35 -27.62 25.54
N THR A 217 7.01 -27.74 26.82
CA THR A 217 7.90 -28.27 27.87
C THR A 217 7.81 -29.79 27.96
N GLU A 218 8.86 -30.46 28.45
CA GLU A 218 8.86 -31.92 28.65
C GLU A 218 7.68 -32.38 29.55
N GLU A 219 7.42 -31.64 30.64
CA GLU A 219 6.29 -31.90 31.53
C GLU A 219 4.92 -31.72 30.85
N SER A 220 4.75 -30.65 30.05
CA SER A 220 3.51 -30.46 29.29
C SER A 220 3.31 -31.52 28.21
N VAL A 221 4.40 -32.01 27.62
CA VAL A 221 4.38 -33.11 26.64
C VAL A 221 3.95 -34.39 27.32
N ASP A 222 4.52 -34.74 28.46
CA ASP A 222 4.20 -35.96 29.21
C ASP A 222 2.75 -35.95 29.72
N GLN A 223 2.27 -34.85 30.30
CA GLN A 223 0.88 -34.74 30.73
C GLN A 223 -0.11 -34.82 29.55
N THR A 224 0.26 -34.23 28.41
CA THR A 224 -0.55 -34.27 27.19
C THR A 224 -0.55 -35.67 26.57
N LEU A 225 0.61 -36.34 26.53
CA LEU A 225 0.76 -37.73 26.08
C LEU A 225 -0.01 -38.69 26.98
N GLU A 226 0.06 -38.53 28.29
CA GLU A 226 -0.66 -39.36 29.25
C GLU A 226 -2.18 -39.25 29.04
N LYS A 227 -2.71 -38.03 29.02
CA LYS A 227 -4.14 -37.76 28.73
C LYS A 227 -4.56 -38.33 27.38
N PHE A 228 -3.73 -38.15 26.37
CA PHE A 228 -3.96 -38.69 25.04
C PHE A 228 -3.96 -40.23 25.02
N MET A 229 -3.03 -40.88 25.71
CA MET A 229 -2.99 -42.33 25.90
C MET A 229 -4.23 -42.87 26.62
N PHE A 230 -4.80 -42.09 27.53
CA PHE A 230 -6.02 -42.45 28.28
C PHE A 230 -7.33 -41.98 27.64
N GLY A 231 -7.28 -41.53 26.38
CA GLY A 231 -8.46 -41.35 25.53
C GLY A 231 -9.01 -39.92 25.49
N GLU A 232 -8.34 -38.95 26.13
CA GLU A 232 -8.64 -37.54 25.85
C GLU A 232 -8.16 -37.20 24.43
N PRO A 233 -8.98 -36.52 23.62
CA PRO A 233 -8.53 -36.10 22.31
C PRO A 233 -7.51 -34.96 22.42
N LEU A 234 -6.47 -35.03 21.61
CA LEU A 234 -5.67 -33.86 21.26
C LEU A 234 -6.56 -32.90 20.48
N VAL A 235 -6.69 -31.69 20.99
CA VAL A 235 -7.45 -30.61 20.38
C VAL A 235 -6.47 -29.60 19.79
N ARG A 236 -6.66 -29.26 18.52
CA ARG A 236 -5.98 -28.15 17.86
C ARG A 236 -7.03 -27.19 17.31
N GLU A 237 -6.73 -25.90 17.33
CA GLU A 237 -7.64 -24.86 16.85
C GLU A 237 -6.93 -24.02 15.77
N PRO A 238 -6.79 -24.55 14.53
CA PRO A 238 -6.17 -23.77 13.47
C PRO A 238 -6.97 -22.52 13.12
N LEU A 239 -6.25 -21.43 12.96
CA LEU A 239 -6.75 -20.17 12.43
C LEU A 239 -6.33 -20.02 10.97
N LEU A 240 -7.29 -19.65 10.13
CA LEU A 240 -7.14 -19.40 8.70
C LEU A 240 -7.48 -17.94 8.39
N ASP A 241 -6.56 -17.25 7.74
CA ASP A 241 -6.73 -15.88 7.27
C ASP A 241 -6.15 -15.74 5.85
N PHE A 242 -5.95 -14.50 5.39
CA PHE A 242 -5.32 -14.22 4.10
C PHE A 242 -3.83 -13.87 4.19
N THR A 243 -3.19 -14.13 5.33
CA THR A 243 -1.76 -13.86 5.51
C THR A 243 -0.95 -14.65 4.47
N GLY A 244 -0.02 -13.95 3.80
CA GLY A 244 0.82 -14.51 2.74
C GLY A 244 0.08 -14.86 1.44
N LYS A 245 -1.19 -14.47 1.26
CA LYS A 245 -1.95 -14.78 0.05
C LYS A 245 -1.37 -14.04 -1.17
N ILE A 246 -1.03 -14.80 -2.22
CA ILE A 246 -0.73 -14.26 -3.54
C ILE A 246 -1.97 -14.40 -4.43
N ARG A 247 -2.44 -13.29 -5.01
CA ARG A 247 -3.62 -13.24 -5.87
C ARG A 247 -3.48 -14.19 -7.06
N GLY A 248 -4.49 -15.02 -7.31
CA GLY A 248 -4.50 -15.98 -8.41
C GLY A 248 -3.64 -17.23 -8.17
N SER A 249 -2.94 -17.33 -7.04
CA SER A 249 -2.20 -18.53 -6.62
C SER A 249 -2.93 -19.23 -5.48
N PHE A 250 -2.91 -20.56 -5.48
CA PHE A 250 -3.38 -21.38 -4.35
C PHE A 250 -2.22 -22.08 -3.63
N VAL A 251 -0.97 -21.79 -3.99
CA VAL A 251 0.21 -22.47 -3.44
C VAL A 251 0.52 -21.99 -2.03
N GLU A 252 0.56 -20.69 -1.79
CA GLU A 252 0.93 -20.10 -0.51
C GLU A 252 -0.24 -20.14 0.47
N ASN A 253 -1.42 -19.76 -0.02
CA ASN A 253 -2.66 -19.73 0.74
C ASN A 253 -3.82 -20.18 -0.16
N LEU A 254 -4.56 -21.20 0.28
CA LEU A 254 -5.61 -21.87 -0.49
C LEU A 254 -6.93 -21.08 -0.54
N HIS A 255 -7.08 -20.07 0.30
CA HIS A 255 -8.33 -19.37 0.49
C HIS A 255 -8.50 -18.29 -0.58
N ARG A 256 -9.75 -17.88 -0.80
CA ARG A 256 -10.08 -16.86 -1.81
C ARG A 256 -11.16 -15.91 -1.31
N ALA A 257 -11.01 -14.63 -1.65
CA ALA A 257 -12.06 -13.63 -1.53
C ALA A 257 -12.40 -13.04 -2.91
N GLY A 258 -13.68 -12.78 -3.17
CA GLY A 258 -14.15 -12.24 -4.44
C GLY A 258 -15.31 -11.26 -4.28
N GLY A 259 -15.34 -10.23 -5.13
CA GLY A 259 -16.42 -9.24 -5.17
C GLY A 259 -17.33 -9.46 -6.38
N VAL A 260 -18.64 -9.38 -6.18
CA VAL A 260 -19.63 -9.41 -7.26
C VAL A 260 -20.81 -8.49 -6.96
N LEU A 261 -21.26 -7.77 -7.98
CA LEU A 261 -22.52 -7.04 -7.96
C LEU A 261 -23.60 -7.89 -8.63
N SER A 262 -24.66 -8.22 -7.91
CA SER A 262 -25.78 -9.01 -8.44
C SER A 262 -27.11 -8.66 -7.75
N THR A 263 -28.22 -8.90 -8.42
CA THR A 263 -29.57 -8.71 -7.86
C THR A 263 -30.03 -9.90 -7.02
N SER A 264 -29.42 -11.07 -7.23
CA SER A 264 -29.65 -12.31 -6.48
C SER A 264 -28.39 -12.78 -5.76
N LEU A 265 -28.55 -13.66 -4.79
CA LEU A 265 -27.42 -14.34 -4.15
C LEU A 265 -26.66 -15.17 -5.19
N PRO A 266 -25.31 -15.16 -5.18
CA PRO A 266 -24.51 -15.88 -6.18
C PRO A 266 -24.75 -17.40 -6.15
N SER A 267 -24.71 -18.07 -7.30
CA SER A 267 -24.89 -19.53 -7.36
C SER A 267 -23.65 -20.34 -7.00
N ASN A 268 -22.47 -19.72 -6.99
CA ASN A 268 -21.18 -20.37 -6.82
C ASN A 268 -20.52 -19.98 -5.48
N ALA A 269 -19.93 -20.96 -4.79
CA ALA A 269 -19.20 -20.77 -3.53
C ALA A 269 -17.95 -19.87 -3.67
N ALA A 270 -17.41 -19.72 -4.87
CA ALA A 270 -16.28 -18.83 -5.21
C ALA A 270 -16.69 -17.72 -6.18
N ALA A 271 -17.91 -17.20 -6.05
CA ALA A 271 -18.43 -16.18 -6.94
C ALA A 271 -17.61 -14.89 -6.95
N GLY A 272 -17.74 -14.15 -8.05
CA GLY A 272 -17.16 -12.83 -8.23
C GLY A 272 -15.70 -12.82 -8.68
N THR A 273 -15.26 -11.63 -9.04
CA THR A 273 -13.87 -11.37 -9.44
C THR A 273 -13.00 -11.41 -8.19
N GLU A 274 -11.86 -12.12 -8.27
CA GLU A 274 -10.91 -12.19 -7.16
C GLU A 274 -10.37 -10.79 -6.86
N ILE A 275 -10.39 -10.43 -5.57
CA ILE A 275 -9.93 -9.13 -5.10
C ILE A 275 -8.46 -8.88 -5.45
N THR A 276 -8.06 -7.63 -5.47
CA THR A 276 -6.68 -7.21 -5.79
C THR A 276 -5.68 -7.67 -4.72
N GLN A 277 -4.40 -7.71 -5.08
CA GLN A 277 -3.34 -8.06 -4.12
C GLN A 277 -3.32 -7.09 -2.93
N ALA A 278 -3.49 -5.78 -3.18
CA ALA A 278 -3.54 -4.77 -2.13
C ALA A 278 -4.71 -5.00 -1.16
N GLN A 279 -5.86 -5.43 -1.67
CA GLN A 279 -7.01 -5.77 -0.82
C GLN A 279 -6.73 -7.01 0.04
N TYR A 280 -6.11 -8.07 -0.52
CA TYR A 280 -5.70 -9.23 0.29
C TYR A 280 -4.74 -8.84 1.41
N ASN A 281 -3.73 -8.03 1.11
CA ASN A 281 -2.77 -7.57 2.11
C ASN A 281 -3.44 -6.81 3.26
N ARG A 282 -4.51 -6.05 2.97
CA ARG A 282 -5.29 -5.33 4.00
C ARG A 282 -6.16 -6.27 4.83
N ILE A 283 -6.93 -7.16 4.20
CA ILE A 283 -7.86 -8.04 4.93
C ILE A 283 -7.18 -9.19 5.68
N ALA A 284 -5.86 -9.34 5.55
CA ALA A 284 -5.04 -10.29 6.27
C ALA A 284 -4.53 -9.76 7.63
N MET A 285 -4.55 -8.44 7.84
CA MET A 285 -4.03 -7.82 9.05
C MET A 285 -5.20 -7.44 9.96
N ASN A 286 -5.19 -7.89 11.22
CA ASN A 286 -6.14 -7.40 12.22
C ASN A 286 -5.68 -6.04 12.80
N ASP A 287 -5.38 -5.08 11.93
CA ASP A 287 -4.95 -3.71 12.27
C ASP A 287 -6.07 -2.70 12.03
N GLU A 288 -5.92 -1.43 12.39
CA GLU A 288 -7.02 -0.45 12.25
C GLU A 288 -7.45 -0.15 10.80
N PHE A 289 -6.74 -0.65 9.78
CA PHE A 289 -6.91 -0.23 8.40
C PHE A 289 -7.71 -1.23 7.55
N GLY A 290 -8.92 -0.85 7.16
CA GLY A 290 -9.72 -1.62 6.20
C GLY A 290 -9.51 -1.27 4.74
N THR A 291 -10.07 -2.10 3.86
CA THR A 291 -10.18 -1.84 2.43
C THR A 291 -11.63 -1.89 1.97
N SER A 292 -11.95 -1.13 0.91
CA SER A 292 -13.26 -1.20 0.28
C SER A 292 -13.27 -2.20 -0.87
N ILE A 293 -14.31 -3.01 -0.95
CA ILE A 293 -14.63 -3.86 -2.10
C ILE A 293 -15.94 -3.34 -2.68
N SER A 294 -15.86 -2.76 -3.88
CA SER A 294 -16.94 -1.95 -4.43
C SER A 294 -17.20 -2.19 -5.92
N ALA A 295 -18.36 -1.72 -6.39
CA ALA A 295 -18.72 -1.69 -7.80
C ALA A 295 -19.32 -0.33 -8.19
N THR A 296 -19.03 0.13 -9.41
CA THR A 296 -19.48 1.44 -9.92
C THR A 296 -20.91 1.42 -10.48
N SER A 297 -21.42 0.24 -10.84
CA SER A 297 -22.78 0.09 -11.37
C SER A 297 -23.85 0.42 -10.33
N SER A 298 -24.99 0.93 -10.78
CA SER A 298 -26.13 1.31 -9.94
C SER A 298 -27.13 0.20 -9.68
N ASN A 299 -27.04 -0.92 -10.40
CA ASN A 299 -28.03 -1.98 -10.33
C ASN A 299 -27.49 -3.23 -9.60
N GLY A 300 -28.10 -3.58 -8.48
CA GLY A 300 -27.78 -4.77 -7.69
C GLY A 300 -27.23 -4.47 -6.29
N ARG A 301 -26.83 -5.54 -5.61
CA ARG A 301 -26.27 -5.55 -4.26
C ARG A 301 -24.84 -6.03 -4.33
N MET A 302 -23.94 -5.38 -3.59
CA MET A 302 -22.56 -5.84 -3.50
C MET A 302 -22.50 -7.09 -2.61
N HIS A 303 -21.84 -8.13 -3.10
CA HIS A 303 -21.54 -9.34 -2.36
C HIS A 303 -20.02 -9.53 -2.31
N VAL A 304 -19.48 -9.78 -1.12
CA VAL A 304 -18.09 -10.23 -0.94
C VAL A 304 -18.13 -11.68 -0.50
N THR A 305 -17.68 -12.58 -1.37
CA THR A 305 -17.69 -14.02 -1.14
C THR A 305 -16.32 -14.45 -0.62
N PHE A 306 -16.30 -15.26 0.44
CA PHE A 306 -15.09 -15.89 0.98
C PHE A 306 -15.21 -17.41 0.83
N THR A 307 -14.15 -18.03 0.33
CA THR A 307 -14.05 -19.49 0.16
C THR A 307 -12.82 -19.98 0.90
N TRP A 308 -13.04 -20.86 1.87
CA TRP A 308 -12.03 -21.42 2.75
C TRP A 308 -11.84 -22.90 2.45
N ASP A 309 -10.71 -23.27 1.85
CA ASP A 309 -10.36 -24.66 1.57
C ASP A 309 -9.84 -25.40 2.81
N ILE A 310 -10.78 -25.85 3.65
CA ILE A 310 -10.48 -26.54 4.91
C ILE A 310 -9.86 -27.93 4.66
N LEU A 311 -10.34 -28.66 3.65
CA LEU A 311 -9.75 -29.94 3.24
C LEU A 311 -8.30 -29.77 2.79
N GLY A 312 -8.03 -28.77 1.94
CA GLY A 312 -6.67 -28.49 1.48
C GLY A 312 -5.75 -28.03 2.62
N ASP A 313 -6.25 -27.23 3.56
CA ASP A 313 -5.47 -26.81 4.73
C ASP A 313 -5.17 -27.99 5.66
N LEU A 314 -6.15 -28.87 5.94
CA LEU A 314 -5.95 -30.07 6.75
C LEU A 314 -4.90 -31.00 6.11
N LYS A 315 -4.91 -31.16 4.78
CA LYS A 315 -3.89 -31.92 4.05
C LYS A 315 -2.48 -31.34 4.19
N ARG A 316 -2.35 -30.01 4.27
CA ARG A 316 -1.05 -29.34 4.44
C ARG A 316 -0.52 -29.43 5.86
N ARG A 317 -1.40 -29.26 6.85
CA ARG A 317 -1.03 -29.22 8.27
C ARG A 317 -0.90 -30.60 8.90
N PHE A 318 -1.65 -31.58 8.40
CA PHE A 318 -1.70 -32.95 8.93
C PHE A 318 -1.64 -33.99 7.80
N PRO A 319 -0.60 -33.98 6.95
CA PRO A 319 -0.47 -34.94 5.84
C PRO A 319 -0.44 -36.39 6.31
N GLU A 320 -0.03 -36.65 7.54
CA GLU A 320 0.01 -37.97 8.18
C GLU A 320 -1.38 -38.58 8.33
N LEU A 321 -2.43 -37.77 8.57
CA LEU A 321 -3.81 -38.27 8.63
C LEU A 321 -4.24 -38.85 7.27
N PHE A 322 -3.92 -38.17 6.18
CA PHE A 322 -4.26 -38.65 4.84
C PHE A 322 -3.39 -39.82 4.40
N THR A 323 -2.15 -39.91 4.90
CA THR A 323 -1.31 -41.09 4.70
C THR A 323 -1.87 -42.30 5.47
N LEU A 324 -2.27 -42.11 6.73
CA LEU A 324 -2.84 -43.14 7.60
C LEU A 324 -4.10 -43.75 6.98
N PHE A 325 -5.08 -42.94 6.60
CA PHE A 325 -6.33 -43.43 6.02
C PHE A 325 -6.24 -43.77 4.54
N SER A 326 -5.19 -43.29 3.84
CA SER A 326 -4.91 -43.59 2.43
C SER A 326 -6.14 -43.48 1.49
N PRO A 327 -6.91 -42.38 1.55
CA PRO A 327 -8.14 -42.24 0.76
C PRO A 327 -7.84 -42.32 -0.74
N LYS A 328 -8.74 -42.91 -1.51
CA LYS A 328 -8.65 -43.08 -2.97
C LYS A 328 -9.59 -42.16 -3.72
N THR A 329 -10.62 -41.65 -3.06
CA THR A 329 -11.65 -40.79 -3.66
C THR A 329 -11.83 -39.50 -2.87
N ILE A 330 -12.32 -38.45 -3.54
CA ILE A 330 -12.68 -37.17 -2.88
C ILE A 330 -13.75 -37.36 -1.79
N SER A 331 -14.59 -38.39 -1.92
CA SER A 331 -15.59 -38.74 -0.91
C SER A 331 -14.96 -39.29 0.36
N GLU A 332 -13.93 -40.14 0.25
CA GLU A 332 -13.17 -40.62 1.40
C GLU A 332 -12.34 -39.49 2.04
N GLU A 333 -11.77 -38.60 1.24
CA GLU A 333 -11.10 -37.40 1.75
C GLU A 333 -12.06 -36.49 2.53
N LEU A 334 -13.28 -36.30 2.02
CA LEU A 334 -14.33 -35.55 2.72
C LEU A 334 -14.69 -36.21 4.05
N GLN A 335 -14.82 -37.53 4.10
CA GLN A 335 -15.13 -38.26 5.33
C GLN A 335 -14.05 -38.06 6.41
N ILE A 336 -12.77 -38.03 6.02
CA ILE A 336 -11.66 -37.74 6.95
C ILE A 336 -11.84 -36.34 7.54
N VAL A 337 -12.02 -35.32 6.69
CA VAL A 337 -12.17 -33.94 7.18
C VAL A 337 -13.42 -33.79 8.05
N GLN A 338 -14.56 -34.35 7.65
CA GLN A 338 -15.80 -34.31 8.43
C GLN A 338 -15.66 -35.00 9.79
N TYR A 339 -14.80 -36.01 9.88
CA TYR A 339 -14.54 -36.71 11.13
C TYR A 339 -13.75 -35.84 12.11
N PHE A 340 -12.60 -35.30 11.67
CA PHE A 340 -11.66 -34.59 12.54
C PHE A 340 -12.00 -33.11 12.75
N VAL A 341 -12.57 -32.45 11.75
CA VAL A 341 -12.88 -31.01 11.80
C VAL A 341 -14.27 -30.77 12.40
N LYS A 342 -14.33 -29.89 13.40
CA LYS A 342 -15.54 -29.43 14.09
C LYS A 342 -15.52 -27.91 14.23
N ASP A 343 -16.63 -27.35 14.66
CA ASP A 343 -16.73 -25.98 15.18
C ASP A 343 -16.15 -24.90 14.23
N ILE A 344 -16.42 -25.04 12.91
CA ILE A 344 -15.95 -24.07 11.91
C ILE A 344 -16.68 -22.74 12.09
N GLN A 345 -15.95 -21.70 12.48
CA GLN A 345 -16.47 -20.36 12.76
C GLN A 345 -15.84 -19.34 11.83
N PHE A 346 -16.68 -18.57 11.14
CA PHE A 346 -16.24 -17.42 10.37
C PHE A 346 -16.37 -16.16 11.19
N THR A 347 -15.37 -15.28 11.09
CA THR A 347 -15.39 -13.95 11.66
C THR A 347 -14.92 -12.94 10.62
N ALA A 348 -15.66 -11.84 10.46
CA ALA A 348 -15.21 -10.68 9.71
C ALA A 348 -15.54 -9.38 10.44
N TYR A 349 -14.73 -8.36 10.19
CA TYR A 349 -14.91 -7.00 10.67
C TYR A 349 -15.22 -6.12 9.46
N ALA A 350 -16.49 -5.75 9.28
CA ALA A 350 -16.94 -5.13 8.04
C ALA A 350 -18.15 -4.22 8.24
N HIS A 351 -18.33 -3.25 7.35
CA HIS A 351 -19.53 -2.43 7.28
C HIS A 351 -19.78 -1.92 5.86
N ILE A 352 -20.90 -1.25 5.64
CA ILE A 352 -21.18 -0.57 4.37
C ILE A 352 -20.42 0.75 4.37
N ASN A 353 -19.63 1.00 3.33
CA ASN A 353 -18.79 2.20 3.21
C ASN A 353 -19.65 3.46 2.94
N SER A 354 -20.32 3.91 3.99
CA SER A 354 -21.24 5.04 4.00
C SER A 354 -21.20 5.70 5.37
N THR A 355 -21.45 7.01 5.40
CA THR A 355 -21.62 7.79 6.63
C THR A 355 -22.94 7.48 7.34
N THR A 356 -23.87 6.82 6.66
CA THR A 356 -25.13 6.32 7.24
C THR A 356 -24.98 4.83 7.47
N SER A 357 -25.44 4.36 8.63
CA SER A 357 -25.47 2.94 8.94
C SER A 357 -26.41 2.21 7.98
N TYR A 358 -25.96 1.06 7.50
CA TYR A 358 -26.79 0.14 6.71
C TYR A 358 -26.54 -1.30 7.14
N PRO A 359 -27.55 -2.18 7.05
CA PRO A 359 -27.39 -3.57 7.41
C PRO A 359 -26.42 -4.27 6.46
N ILE A 360 -25.37 -4.86 7.03
CA ILE A 360 -24.55 -5.87 6.38
C ILE A 360 -25.01 -7.24 6.85
N ILE A 361 -25.21 -8.17 5.92
CA ILE A 361 -25.78 -9.49 6.23
C ILE A 361 -24.80 -10.57 5.79
N GLY A 362 -24.44 -11.44 6.74
CA GLY A 362 -23.62 -12.61 6.55
C GLY A 362 -24.45 -13.83 6.20
N TYR A 363 -24.05 -14.51 5.13
CA TYR A 363 -24.65 -15.76 4.69
C TYR A 363 -23.61 -16.89 4.72
N ARG A 364 -24.04 -18.09 5.11
CA ARG A 364 -23.26 -19.32 4.93
C ARG A 364 -23.79 -20.14 3.76
N ARG A 365 -22.90 -20.89 3.12
CA ARG A 365 -23.25 -21.88 2.11
C ARG A 365 -23.77 -23.16 2.78
N MET A 366 -24.82 -23.77 2.24
CA MET A 366 -25.34 -25.04 2.77
C MET A 366 -24.50 -26.26 2.32
N PRO A 367 -24.48 -27.39 3.09
CA PRO A 367 -23.60 -28.55 2.83
C PRO A 367 -23.97 -29.39 1.60
N GLU A 368 -25.22 -29.86 1.52
CA GLU A 368 -25.69 -30.90 0.59
C GLU A 368 -26.01 -30.38 -0.82
N ASN A 369 -25.51 -29.21 -1.15
CA ASN A 369 -26.23 -28.27 -2.00
C ASN A 369 -26.36 -28.68 -3.48
N THR A 370 -27.61 -28.75 -3.94
CA THR A 370 -28.00 -28.95 -5.35
C THR A 370 -28.29 -27.65 -6.11
N GLY A 371 -27.92 -26.46 -5.60
CA GLY A 371 -28.20 -25.18 -6.25
C GLY A 371 -27.93 -23.94 -5.39
N PHE A 372 -28.86 -23.01 -5.30
CA PHE A 372 -28.68 -21.64 -4.80
C PHE A 372 -28.69 -21.48 -3.26
N GLY A 373 -28.50 -22.56 -2.49
CA GLY A 373 -28.68 -22.56 -1.04
C GLY A 373 -27.66 -21.71 -0.27
N TRP A 374 -28.04 -20.50 0.09
CA TRP A 374 -27.39 -19.66 1.10
C TRP A 374 -28.35 -19.49 2.26
N GLN A 375 -27.84 -19.60 3.47
CA GLN A 375 -28.59 -19.37 4.69
C GLN A 375 -28.11 -18.07 5.33
N GLU A 376 -29.04 -17.17 5.65
CA GLU A 376 -28.75 -15.98 6.44
C GLU A 376 -28.37 -16.39 7.86
N MET A 377 -27.28 -15.84 8.38
CA MET A 377 -26.71 -16.27 9.67
C MET A 377 -26.67 -15.15 10.70
N ALA A 378 -26.14 -14.00 10.30
CA ALA A 378 -25.95 -12.87 11.20
C ALA A 378 -26.02 -11.57 10.40
N SER A 379 -26.37 -10.49 11.08
CA SER A 379 -26.32 -9.15 10.53
C SER A 379 -26.01 -8.14 11.62
N HIS A 380 -25.48 -7.00 11.22
CA HIS A 380 -25.42 -5.81 12.06
C HIS A 380 -25.51 -4.57 11.18
N GLU A 381 -25.70 -3.43 11.82
CA GLU A 381 -25.84 -2.14 11.17
C GLU A 381 -24.95 -1.15 11.92
N SER A 382 -23.77 -0.89 11.37
CA SER A 382 -22.77 0.02 11.95
C SER A 382 -22.06 0.82 10.86
N THR A 383 -21.49 1.96 11.23
CA THR A 383 -20.54 2.73 10.42
C THR A 383 -19.07 2.40 10.77
N PHE A 384 -18.86 1.47 11.70
CA PHE A 384 -17.55 0.95 12.09
C PHE A 384 -17.43 -0.51 11.68
N ASN A 385 -16.20 -1.01 11.59
CA ASN A 385 -15.92 -2.41 11.29
C ASN A 385 -16.24 -3.31 12.50
N ASP A 386 -17.52 -3.38 12.88
CA ASP A 386 -17.98 -4.25 13.95
C ASP A 386 -17.84 -5.72 13.57
N LYS A 387 -17.74 -6.56 14.60
CA LYS A 387 -17.52 -8.00 14.45
C LYS A 387 -18.79 -8.70 14.00
N LEU A 388 -18.70 -9.47 12.91
CA LEU A 388 -19.73 -10.39 12.43
C LEU A 388 -19.19 -11.82 12.49
N THR A 389 -19.79 -12.66 13.34
CA THR A 389 -19.35 -14.06 13.57
C THR A 389 -20.51 -15.04 13.42
N PHE A 390 -20.28 -16.14 12.71
CA PHE A 390 -21.28 -17.21 12.56
C PHE A 390 -20.66 -18.55 12.11
N PRO A 391 -21.30 -19.69 12.40
CA PRO A 391 -20.78 -21.00 12.03
C PRO A 391 -20.89 -21.26 10.53
N LEU A 392 -19.87 -21.92 9.97
CA LEU A 392 -19.87 -22.45 8.62
C LEU A 392 -19.99 -23.97 8.62
N GLU A 393 -20.33 -24.52 7.46
CA GLU A 393 -20.33 -25.95 7.22
C GLU A 393 -19.54 -26.26 5.94
N LEU A 394 -19.02 -27.48 5.87
CA LEU A 394 -18.30 -27.95 4.69
C LEU A 394 -19.28 -28.22 3.55
N ILE A 395 -18.89 -27.87 2.34
CA ILE A 395 -19.60 -28.27 1.12
C ILE A 395 -19.33 -29.77 0.91
N THR A 396 -20.40 -30.56 0.88
CA THR A 396 -20.33 -32.03 0.81
C THR A 396 -20.74 -32.60 -0.55
N ASN A 397 -21.31 -31.77 -1.43
CA ASN A 397 -21.76 -32.23 -2.74
C ASN A 397 -20.58 -32.64 -3.64
N THR A 398 -20.40 -33.94 -3.81
CA THR A 398 -19.34 -34.53 -4.62
C THR A 398 -19.55 -34.39 -6.13
N ALA A 399 -20.71 -33.91 -6.60
CA ALA A 399 -20.95 -33.60 -8.01
C ALA A 399 -20.12 -32.42 -8.52
N ILE A 400 -19.59 -31.58 -7.63
CA ILE A 400 -18.66 -30.48 -7.94
C ILE A 400 -17.37 -30.69 -7.13
N PRO A 401 -16.47 -31.61 -7.55
CA PRO A 401 -15.31 -32.00 -6.76
C PRO A 401 -14.42 -30.84 -6.30
N ALA A 402 -14.32 -29.78 -7.11
CA ALA A 402 -13.50 -28.60 -6.81
C ALA A 402 -14.01 -27.76 -5.61
N GLN A 403 -15.22 -28.02 -5.11
CA GLN A 403 -15.80 -27.32 -3.95
C GLN A 403 -15.88 -28.21 -2.70
N VAL A 404 -15.68 -29.52 -2.84
CA VAL A 404 -15.80 -30.47 -1.73
C VAL A 404 -14.78 -30.13 -0.64
N GLY A 405 -15.22 -30.14 0.61
CA GLY A 405 -14.35 -29.86 1.76
C GLY A 405 -13.98 -28.39 1.94
N LYS A 406 -14.56 -27.48 1.15
CA LYS A 406 -14.48 -26.04 1.36
C LYS A 406 -15.64 -25.55 2.22
N ALA A 407 -15.41 -24.53 3.01
CA ALA A 407 -16.46 -23.75 3.67
C ALA A 407 -16.58 -22.40 2.94
N ALA A 408 -17.80 -21.93 2.70
CA ALA A 408 -18.00 -20.65 2.01
C ALA A 408 -19.03 -19.78 2.72
N CYS A 409 -18.75 -18.49 2.74
CA CYS A 409 -19.65 -17.47 3.24
C CYS A 409 -19.66 -16.27 2.29
N LEU A 410 -20.65 -15.40 2.44
CA LEU A 410 -20.61 -14.09 1.79
C LEU A 410 -21.14 -13.01 2.73
N LEU A 411 -20.68 -11.79 2.52
CA LEU A 411 -21.23 -10.58 3.10
C LEU A 411 -22.02 -9.85 2.02
N ARG A 412 -23.25 -9.46 2.32
CA ARG A 412 -24.14 -8.76 1.39
C ARG A 412 -24.47 -7.38 1.92
N GLY A 413 -24.29 -6.37 1.06
CA GLY A 413 -24.75 -5.01 1.29
C GLY A 413 -26.22 -4.79 0.92
N PRO A 414 -26.78 -3.62 1.25
CA PRO A 414 -28.13 -3.26 0.85
C PRO A 414 -28.24 -3.09 -0.68
N GLU A 415 -29.48 -2.97 -1.15
CA GLU A 415 -29.72 -2.52 -2.53
C GLU A 415 -29.34 -1.05 -2.67
N ARG A 416 -28.63 -0.71 -3.75
CA ARG A 416 -28.12 0.65 -3.94
C ARG A 416 -29.26 1.64 -4.11
N GLN A 417 -29.30 2.64 -3.24
CA GLN A 417 -30.12 3.85 -3.37
C GLN A 417 -29.26 5.13 -3.57
N SER A 418 -27.97 5.10 -3.23
CA SER A 418 -26.99 6.19 -3.32
C SER A 418 -25.57 5.68 -3.64
N THR A 419 -24.60 6.58 -3.91
CA THR A 419 -23.26 6.22 -4.44
C THR A 419 -22.38 5.38 -3.49
N GLY A 420 -22.62 5.39 -2.17
CA GLY A 420 -21.79 4.64 -1.19
C GLY A 420 -22.25 3.23 -0.85
N GLN A 421 -23.48 2.83 -1.21
CA GLN A 421 -24.07 1.56 -0.74
C GLN A 421 -23.57 0.30 -1.47
N ASN A 422 -22.87 0.46 -2.60
CA ASN A 422 -22.26 -0.64 -3.35
C ASN A 422 -20.78 -0.88 -2.99
N ALA A 423 -20.40 -0.49 -1.77
CA ALA A 423 -19.05 -0.63 -1.27
C ALA A 423 -19.11 -1.25 0.13
N ILE A 424 -18.51 -2.42 0.29
CA ILE A 424 -18.36 -3.07 1.59
C ILE A 424 -16.93 -2.80 2.06
N GLN A 425 -16.80 -2.13 3.19
CA GLN A 425 -15.53 -1.94 3.87
C GLN A 425 -15.24 -3.18 4.70
N ILE A 426 -14.04 -3.75 4.56
CA ILE A 426 -13.61 -4.93 5.29
C ILE A 426 -12.24 -4.65 5.87
N LYS A 427 -12.13 -4.81 7.19
CA LYS A 427 -10.88 -4.73 7.95
C LYS A 427 -10.14 -6.06 7.91
N TYR A 428 -10.80 -7.12 8.32
CA TYR A 428 -10.18 -8.42 8.53
C TYR A 428 -11.22 -9.54 8.40
N ALA A 429 -10.81 -10.71 7.90
CA ALA A 429 -11.66 -11.89 7.79
C ALA A 429 -10.86 -13.17 8.05
N GLN A 430 -11.43 -14.06 8.87
CA GLN A 430 -10.80 -15.32 9.27
C GLN A 430 -11.81 -16.46 9.40
N VAL A 431 -11.30 -17.68 9.40
CA VAL A 431 -11.98 -18.88 9.87
C VAL A 431 -11.15 -19.58 10.93
N GLU A 432 -11.81 -19.96 12.02
CA GLU A 432 -11.26 -20.87 13.02
C GLU A 432 -12.01 -22.20 12.93
N TYR A 433 -11.31 -23.31 13.13
CA TYR A 433 -11.93 -24.61 13.23
C TYR A 433 -11.19 -25.46 14.25
N THR A 434 -11.83 -26.50 14.75
CA THR A 434 -11.24 -27.38 15.75
C THR A 434 -10.93 -28.74 15.12
N VAL A 435 -9.70 -29.23 15.28
CA VAL A 435 -9.29 -30.59 14.96
C VAL A 435 -9.22 -31.37 16.26
N LYS A 436 -10.03 -32.43 16.39
CA LYS A 436 -10.02 -33.31 17.56
C LYS A 436 -9.55 -34.70 17.14
N PHE A 437 -8.46 -35.16 17.73
CA PHE A 437 -7.81 -36.41 17.36
C PHE A 437 -7.50 -37.25 18.62
N SER A 438 -7.88 -38.52 18.63
CA SER A 438 -7.77 -39.42 19.79
C SER A 438 -6.95 -40.67 19.46
N MET A 439 -6.34 -41.31 20.47
CA MET A 439 -5.61 -42.57 20.27
C MET A 439 -6.44 -43.67 19.60
N LEU A 440 -7.76 -43.67 19.81
CA LEU A 440 -8.68 -44.62 19.20
C LEU A 440 -8.78 -44.47 17.67
N ASP A 441 -8.38 -43.32 17.13
CA ASP A 441 -8.34 -43.09 15.69
C ASP A 441 -7.20 -43.86 15.01
N PHE A 442 -6.13 -44.21 15.74
CA PHE A 442 -5.00 -45.01 15.25
C PHE A 442 -5.21 -46.53 15.30
N TYR A 443 -6.19 -47.01 16.06
CA TYR A 443 -6.51 -48.45 16.14
C TYR A 443 -7.40 -48.94 14.98
N ARG A 444 -7.57 -48.12 13.93
CA ARG A 444 -8.46 -48.38 12.80
C ARG A 444 -7.74 -49.10 11.64
N PRO A 445 -8.26 -50.24 11.15
CA PRO A 445 -7.88 -50.76 9.84
C PRO A 445 -8.40 -49.87 8.70
N ASN A 446 -7.64 -49.78 7.60
CA ASN A 446 -7.74 -48.86 6.46
C ASN A 446 -9.03 -48.92 5.57
N ALA A 447 -10.25 -49.05 6.10
CA ALA A 447 -11.47 -49.07 5.28
C ALA A 447 -12.66 -48.34 5.94
N ILE A 448 -13.02 -47.16 5.42
CA ILE A 448 -14.07 -46.27 5.98
C ILE A 448 -15.51 -46.77 5.66
N GLY A 449 -15.67 -48.03 5.23
CA GLY A 449 -16.96 -48.69 5.01
C GLY A 449 -17.38 -49.68 6.11
N GLU A 450 -16.47 -50.04 7.02
CA GLU A 450 -16.65 -51.13 7.99
C GLU A 450 -16.36 -50.63 9.41
N TRP A 451 -17.18 -49.71 9.92
CA TRP A 451 -16.96 -49.14 11.26
C TRP A 451 -18.15 -49.36 12.21
N GLY A 452 -17.84 -49.42 13.49
CA GLY A 452 -18.79 -49.51 14.59
C GLY A 452 -18.12 -49.12 15.89
N VAL A 453 -18.88 -48.56 16.82
CA VAL A 453 -18.39 -48.05 18.11
C VAL A 453 -19.25 -48.65 19.21
N ILE A 454 -18.66 -49.00 20.35
CA ILE A 454 -19.38 -49.54 21.51
C ILE A 454 -19.27 -48.56 22.69
N PHE A 455 -20.28 -48.49 23.53
CA PHE A 455 -20.34 -47.63 24.70
C PHE A 455 -20.81 -48.46 25.90
N PRO A 456 -19.90 -49.21 26.56
CA PRO A 456 -20.27 -49.98 27.74
C PRO A 456 -20.64 -49.06 28.90
N ASN A 457 -21.74 -49.38 29.56
CA ASN A 457 -22.11 -48.80 30.83
C ASN A 457 -21.16 -49.27 31.93
N ALA A 458 -21.17 -48.56 33.05
CA ALA A 458 -20.43 -48.98 34.23
C ALA A 458 -20.96 -50.32 34.77
N TYR A 459 -20.08 -51.30 34.87
CA TYR A 459 -20.34 -52.63 35.41
C TYR A 459 -20.26 -52.61 36.94
N ARG A 460 -21.26 -53.13 37.64
CA ARG A 460 -21.19 -53.30 39.10
C ARG A 460 -20.72 -54.70 39.41
N ILE A 461 -19.77 -54.82 40.35
CA ILE A 461 -19.23 -56.12 40.77
C ILE A 461 -20.38 -57.03 41.23
N GLY A 462 -20.52 -58.18 40.57
CA GLY A 462 -21.56 -59.17 40.84
C GLY A 462 -22.67 -59.21 39.79
N ASP A 463 -22.76 -58.21 38.90
CA ASP A 463 -23.70 -58.25 37.77
C ASP A 463 -23.33 -59.39 36.80
N THR A 464 -24.35 -59.98 36.16
CA THR A 464 -24.17 -61.11 35.24
C THR A 464 -23.91 -60.69 33.80
N VAL A 465 -24.16 -59.42 33.47
CA VAL A 465 -23.99 -58.85 32.14
C VAL A 465 -23.35 -57.46 32.21
N ILE A 466 -22.58 -57.11 31.19
CA ILE A 466 -22.20 -55.74 30.88
C ILE A 466 -23.20 -55.22 29.86
N THR A 467 -23.84 -54.10 30.14
CA THR A 467 -24.78 -53.46 29.21
C THR A 467 -24.13 -52.25 28.54
N GLY A 468 -24.74 -51.74 27.49
CA GLY A 468 -24.33 -50.48 26.87
C GLY A 468 -25.08 -50.20 25.59
N THR A 469 -24.59 -49.22 24.85
CA THR A 469 -25.05 -48.93 23.50
C THR A 469 -23.96 -49.16 22.47
N TYR A 470 -24.34 -49.22 21.20
CA TYR A 470 -23.39 -49.30 20.11
C TYR A 470 -23.90 -48.52 18.91
N ASP A 471 -23.00 -48.13 18.02
CA ASP A 471 -23.36 -47.54 16.75
C ASP A 471 -22.83 -48.39 15.59
N ARG A 472 -23.58 -48.35 14.49
CA ARG A 472 -23.24 -48.93 13.18
C ARG A 472 -23.03 -50.45 13.18
N ASN A 473 -21.88 -50.92 12.72
CA ASN A 473 -21.70 -52.31 12.29
C ASN A 473 -21.34 -53.28 13.42
N VAL A 474 -21.38 -52.87 14.69
CA VAL A 474 -21.07 -53.79 15.79
C VAL A 474 -22.13 -54.90 15.87
N ARG A 475 -21.67 -56.15 15.83
CA ARG A 475 -22.52 -57.35 15.96
C ARG A 475 -22.04 -58.34 17.01
N SER A 476 -20.81 -58.18 17.50
CA SER A 476 -20.24 -59.04 18.54
C SER A 476 -19.21 -58.27 19.38
N ALA A 477 -18.93 -58.74 20.59
CA ALA A 477 -17.83 -58.25 21.40
C ALA A 477 -17.05 -59.39 22.09
N ARG A 478 -15.87 -59.07 22.62
CA ARG A 478 -15.04 -59.96 23.44
C ARG A 478 -14.49 -59.20 24.65
N LEU A 479 -14.63 -59.77 25.84
CA LEU A 479 -14.10 -59.19 27.07
C LEU A 479 -12.64 -59.60 27.30
N VAL A 480 -11.80 -58.60 27.56
CA VAL A 480 -10.40 -58.75 27.97
C VAL A 480 -10.26 -58.17 29.37
N VAL A 481 -9.68 -58.95 30.27
CA VAL A 481 -9.42 -58.57 31.66
C VAL A 481 -7.94 -58.74 31.95
N ASN A 482 -7.28 -57.68 32.41
CA ASN A 482 -5.85 -57.67 32.73
C ASN A 482 -4.98 -58.20 31.56
N GLY A 483 -5.34 -57.82 30.32
CA GLY A 483 -4.63 -58.21 29.09
C GLY A 483 -4.91 -59.63 28.59
N ARG A 484 -5.81 -60.40 29.23
CA ARG A 484 -6.20 -61.75 28.79
C ARG A 484 -7.67 -61.82 28.43
N VAL A 485 -8.01 -62.61 27.41
CA VAL A 485 -9.41 -62.88 27.05
C VAL A 485 -10.08 -63.60 28.21
N ALA A 486 -11.12 -62.99 28.78
CA ALA A 486 -11.79 -63.48 29.99
C ALA A 486 -13.00 -64.36 29.68
N VAL A 487 -13.71 -64.06 28.58
CA VAL A 487 -14.87 -64.81 28.10
C VAL A 487 -14.76 -64.96 26.58
N GLY A 488 -15.39 -66.01 26.05
CA GLY A 488 -15.61 -66.16 24.61
C GLY A 488 -16.29 -64.93 24.00
N ALA A 489 -16.13 -64.78 22.69
CA ALA A 489 -16.82 -63.69 22.01
C ALA A 489 -18.33 -63.95 21.90
N GLY A 490 -19.11 -62.88 21.76
CA GLY A 490 -20.57 -62.96 21.74
C GLY A 490 -21.20 -61.65 22.19
N GLY A 491 -22.33 -61.77 22.90
CA GLY A 491 -23.20 -60.67 23.27
C GLY A 491 -24.46 -60.61 22.41
N ASP A 492 -25.51 -60.03 22.96
CA ASP A 492 -26.78 -59.77 22.27
C ASP A 492 -26.81 -58.30 21.84
N PHE A 493 -26.70 -58.05 20.54
CA PHE A 493 -26.67 -56.71 19.92
C PHE A 493 -27.98 -56.44 19.20
N ARG A 494 -28.79 -55.53 19.75
CA ARG A 494 -30.18 -55.32 19.38
C ARG A 494 -30.33 -54.16 18.40
N ASP A 495 -31.36 -54.22 17.55
CA ASP A 495 -31.61 -53.20 16.52
C ASP A 495 -31.89 -51.79 17.09
N ASP A 496 -32.26 -51.69 18.36
CA ASP A 496 -32.44 -50.43 19.10
C ASP A 496 -31.13 -49.77 19.56
N ARG A 497 -29.98 -50.30 19.11
CA ARG A 497 -28.62 -49.81 19.43
C ARG A 497 -28.18 -50.11 20.86
N THR A 498 -28.82 -51.04 21.56
CA THR A 498 -28.38 -51.53 22.88
C THR A 498 -27.68 -52.89 22.78
N PHE A 499 -26.85 -53.22 23.75
CA PHE A 499 -26.26 -54.56 23.85
C PHE A 499 -26.20 -55.09 25.29
N GLU A 500 -26.18 -56.42 25.40
CA GLU A 500 -25.86 -57.16 26.63
C GLU A 500 -24.74 -58.17 26.36
N TYR A 501 -23.67 -58.09 27.14
CA TYR A 501 -22.52 -59.00 27.07
C TYR A 501 -22.41 -59.82 28.36
N TRP A 502 -22.48 -61.15 28.25
CA TRP A 502 -22.53 -62.06 29.40
C TRP A 502 -21.17 -62.23 30.08
N VAL A 503 -21.12 -62.00 31.40
CA VAL A 503 -19.89 -62.06 32.22
C VAL A 503 -20.05 -62.89 33.50
N ARG A 504 -21.13 -63.67 33.59
CA ARG A 504 -21.35 -64.58 34.72
C ARG A 504 -20.15 -65.52 34.85
N ASP A 505 -19.59 -65.60 36.06
CA ASP A 505 -18.44 -66.42 36.46
C ASP A 505 -17.03 -65.90 36.08
N VAL A 506 -16.91 -64.66 35.58
CA VAL A 506 -15.59 -64.02 35.33
C VAL A 506 -14.91 -63.54 36.62
N GLY A 507 -15.72 -63.16 37.63
CA GLY A 507 -15.20 -62.71 38.93
C GLY A 507 -14.44 -61.38 38.88
N LEU A 508 -14.92 -60.42 38.08
CA LEU A 508 -14.35 -59.07 37.95
C LEU A 508 -14.22 -58.37 39.31
N LYS A 509 -13.06 -57.78 39.57
CA LYS A 509 -12.74 -56.99 40.77
C LYS A 509 -12.51 -55.53 40.42
N SER A 510 -12.58 -54.65 41.41
CA SER A 510 -12.34 -53.22 41.22
C SER A 510 -10.92 -52.87 40.80
N SER A 511 -9.95 -53.73 41.11
CA SER A 511 -8.56 -53.60 40.66
C SER A 511 -8.35 -54.04 39.22
N ASP A 512 -9.33 -54.69 38.59
CA ASP A 512 -9.15 -55.26 37.26
C ASP A 512 -9.28 -54.19 36.17
N SER A 513 -8.47 -54.37 35.13
CA SER A 513 -8.54 -53.58 33.91
C SER A 513 -9.36 -54.34 32.87
N ALA A 514 -10.64 -53.99 32.72
CA ALA A 514 -11.59 -54.66 31.84
C ALA A 514 -11.92 -53.83 30.58
N PHE A 515 -11.89 -54.49 29.42
CA PHE A 515 -12.20 -53.90 28.13
C PHE A 515 -13.09 -54.80 27.28
N LEU A 516 -14.04 -54.20 26.56
CA LEU A 516 -14.76 -54.84 25.47
C LEU A 516 -14.13 -54.47 24.14
N ILE A 517 -13.81 -55.51 23.35
CA ILE A 517 -13.39 -55.38 21.96
C ILE A 517 -14.62 -55.67 21.09
N ALA A 518 -15.03 -54.72 20.25
CA ALA A 518 -16.19 -54.84 19.37
C ALA A 518 -15.78 -55.36 17.99
N TYR A 519 -16.65 -56.13 17.34
CA TYR A 519 -16.44 -56.74 16.03
C TYR A 519 -17.67 -56.62 15.13
N ASP A 520 -17.45 -56.67 13.81
CA ASP A 520 -18.50 -56.60 12.78
C ASP A 520 -19.30 -57.90 12.64
N ARG A 521 -18.71 -59.01 13.07
CA ARG A 521 -19.27 -60.36 13.14
C ARG A 521 -18.56 -61.12 14.26
N HIS A 522 -18.92 -62.39 14.48
CA HIS A 522 -18.26 -63.16 15.54
C HIS A 522 -16.75 -63.30 15.23
N PRO A 523 -15.82 -63.00 16.16
CA PRO A 523 -14.39 -62.89 15.89
C PRO A 523 -13.67 -64.20 15.54
N ASP A 524 -14.33 -65.33 15.72
CA ASP A 524 -13.81 -66.63 15.29
C ASP A 524 -14.25 -66.99 13.85
N GLU A 525 -15.05 -66.13 13.20
CA GLU A 525 -15.38 -66.24 11.78
C GLU A 525 -14.25 -65.68 10.90
N ASN A 526 -14.01 -66.31 9.75
CA ASN A 526 -13.00 -65.86 8.79
C ASN A 526 -13.32 -64.44 8.29
N GLY A 527 -12.33 -63.54 8.42
CA GLY A 527 -12.44 -62.16 8.00
C GLY A 527 -13.22 -61.26 8.96
N ALA A 528 -13.42 -61.67 10.22
CA ALA A 528 -13.96 -60.78 11.24
C ALA A 528 -13.02 -59.58 11.49
N ILE A 529 -13.61 -58.40 11.56
CA ILE A 529 -12.93 -57.12 11.69
C ILE A 529 -13.19 -56.56 13.07
N ARG A 530 -12.10 -56.19 13.75
CA ARG A 530 -12.17 -55.45 15.01
C ARG A 530 -12.60 -54.02 14.73
N LEU A 531 -13.71 -53.60 15.33
CA LEU A 531 -14.33 -52.29 15.11
C LEU A 531 -14.00 -51.28 16.21
N ASP A 532 -13.96 -51.69 17.48
CA ASP A 532 -13.73 -50.79 18.61
C ASP A 532 -13.07 -51.51 19.81
N HIS A 533 -12.55 -50.75 20.77
CA HIS A 533 -11.97 -51.24 22.02
C HIS A 533 -12.22 -50.24 23.15
N LYS A 534 -13.07 -50.61 24.11
CA LYS A 534 -13.55 -49.69 25.14
C LYS A 534 -13.43 -50.26 26.53
N ARG A 535 -12.94 -49.42 27.45
CA ARG A 535 -12.89 -49.74 28.87
C ARG A 535 -14.30 -49.90 29.42
N VAL A 536 -14.49 -50.90 30.25
CA VAL A 536 -15.71 -51.08 31.04
C VAL A 536 -15.43 -50.51 32.44
N PRO A 537 -16.07 -49.40 32.85
CA PRO A 537 -15.88 -48.88 34.21
C PRO A 537 -16.39 -49.90 35.23
N ILE A 538 -15.57 -50.31 36.19
CA ILE A 538 -15.97 -51.23 37.26
C ILE A 538 -16.30 -50.42 38.52
N LEU A 539 -17.55 -50.50 38.98
CA LEU A 539 -17.99 -49.90 40.24
C LEU A 539 -17.83 -50.91 41.37
N THR A 540 -17.08 -50.53 42.40
CA THR A 540 -17.13 -51.22 43.69
C THR A 540 -18.55 -51.12 44.24
N THR A 541 -19.15 -52.25 44.59
CA THR A 541 -20.30 -52.27 45.50
C THR A 541 -19.89 -51.55 46.77
N MET A 542 -20.58 -50.46 47.14
CA MET A 542 -20.45 -49.90 48.48
C MET A 542 -20.89 -50.96 49.48
N GLN A 543 -19.95 -51.61 50.17
CA GLN A 543 -20.25 -52.34 51.40
C GLN A 543 -19.08 -52.29 52.39
N SER A 544 -19.18 -51.35 53.32
CA SER A 544 -18.95 -51.63 54.74
C SER A 544 -19.81 -50.68 55.59
N PRO A 545 -20.52 -51.15 56.63
CA PRO A 545 -21.20 -50.29 57.61
C PRO A 545 -20.27 -49.25 58.27
N PHE A 546 -18.95 -49.44 58.19
CA PHE A 546 -17.95 -48.49 58.69
C PHE A 546 -17.94 -47.16 57.93
N ASP A 547 -18.20 -47.15 56.62
CA ASP A 547 -18.13 -45.92 55.82
C ASP A 547 -19.38 -45.04 55.97
N GLN A 548 -20.53 -45.65 56.26
CA GLN A 548 -21.76 -44.91 56.54
C GLN A 548 -21.70 -44.22 57.91
N GLN A 549 -21.02 -44.84 58.87
CA GLN A 549 -20.78 -44.24 60.19
C GLN A 549 -19.79 -43.08 60.10
N ALA A 550 -18.72 -43.21 59.31
CA ALA A 550 -17.78 -42.11 59.05
C ALA A 550 -18.46 -40.93 58.33
N PHE A 551 -19.32 -41.20 57.36
CA PHE A 551 -20.10 -40.15 56.66
C PHE A 551 -21.10 -39.47 57.60
N ASN A 552 -21.79 -40.23 58.46
CA ASN A 552 -22.74 -39.69 59.44
C ASN A 552 -22.06 -38.89 60.55
N ASP A 553 -20.86 -39.29 60.99
CA ASP A 553 -20.05 -38.55 61.97
C ASP A 553 -19.46 -37.27 61.36
N LEU A 554 -19.09 -37.29 60.07
CA LEU A 554 -18.66 -36.10 59.35
C LEU A 554 -19.82 -35.12 59.18
N ALA A 555 -21.01 -35.60 58.79
CA ALA A 555 -22.21 -34.78 58.66
C ALA A 555 -22.65 -34.14 59.99
N ARG A 556 -22.54 -34.87 61.12
CA ARG A 556 -22.77 -34.30 62.46
C ARG A 556 -21.75 -33.23 62.84
N ARG A 557 -20.46 -33.45 62.55
CA ARG A 557 -19.41 -32.46 62.83
C ARG A 557 -19.60 -31.18 62.03
N VAL A 558 -20.06 -31.27 60.79
CA VAL A 558 -20.40 -30.10 59.96
C VAL A 558 -21.60 -29.35 60.55
N GLN A 559 -22.66 -30.03 60.97
CA GLN A 559 -23.80 -29.39 61.64
C GLN A 559 -23.47 -28.76 63.00
N ASP A 560 -22.55 -29.34 63.77
CA ASP A 560 -22.10 -28.78 65.04
C ASP A 560 -21.17 -27.57 64.87
N LEU A 561 -20.44 -27.50 63.74
CA LEU A 561 -19.67 -26.33 63.34
C LEU A 561 -20.58 -25.19 62.85
N GLU A 562 -21.62 -25.51 62.10
CA GLU A 562 -22.63 -24.53 61.64
C GLU A 562 -23.49 -23.96 62.78
N LYS A 563 -23.58 -24.64 63.93
CA LYS A 563 -24.26 -24.13 65.14
C LYS A 563 -23.36 -23.34 66.09
N ARG A 564 -22.04 -23.32 65.83
CA ARG A 564 -21.02 -22.65 66.65
C ARG A 564 -20.40 -21.42 65.99
N GLY A 565 -20.68 -21.18 64.71
CA GLY A 565 -20.58 -19.86 64.07
C GLY A 565 -21.94 -19.18 64.12
#